data_AF-G4NTH3-F1
#
_entry.id   AF-G4NTH3-F1
#
_cell.length_a   1.000
_cell.length_b   1.000
_cell.length_c   1.000
_cell.angle_alpha   90.00
_cell.angle_beta   90.00
_cell.angle_gamma   90.00
#
_symmetry.space_group_name_H-M   'P 1'
#
loop_
_entity.id
_entity.type
_entity.pdbx_description
1 polymer ?
#
loop_
_entity_poly.entity_id
_entity_poly.type
_entity_poly.pdbx_seq_one_letter_code
_entity_poly.pdbx_strand_id
1 'polypeptide(L)'
;MSETKEIIEFGDIKDAEIYLQRVEKDIHKKSFSDQIAFREEIKKRHDKKQIQMLLGRLEDMIDNKKALSHFTTAFFAILSFILGGTLNYGLGLAEVSFASTIIILVFYTAVAIWFALSFGESRRLKKLTGYKRLLQECLEEIPDKRHFRRRV
;
A
#
# COMPACT_ATOMS: atom_id res chain seq x y z
N MET A 1 21.63 20.93 -10.95
CA MET A 1 20.64 21.05 -12.04
C MET A 1 19.30 20.61 -11.49
N SER A 2 18.38 21.53 -11.24
CA SER A 2 17.02 21.21 -10.80
C SER A 2 16.25 20.68 -12.01
N GLU A 3 16.11 19.37 -12.12
CA GLU A 3 15.13 18.77 -13.03
C GLU A 3 13.76 19.38 -12.69
N THR A 4 13.25 20.21 -13.59
CA THR A 4 11.85 20.62 -13.60
C THR A 4 11.03 19.34 -13.73
N LYS A 5 10.63 18.76 -12.59
CA LYS A 5 9.65 17.68 -12.53
C LYS A 5 8.43 18.18 -13.30
N GLU A 6 8.18 17.64 -14.49
CA GLU A 6 6.94 17.87 -15.21
C GLU A 6 5.78 17.47 -14.29
N ILE A 7 5.10 18.52 -13.81
CA ILE A 7 3.99 18.39 -12.88
C ILE A 7 2.75 18.10 -13.72
N ILE A 8 2.21 16.92 -13.52
CA ILE A 8 0.96 16.46 -14.15
C ILE A 8 -0.18 17.32 -13.61
N GLU A 9 -1.06 17.80 -14.49
CA GLU A 9 -2.28 18.48 -14.05
C GLU A 9 -3.14 17.54 -13.20
N PHE A 10 -3.88 18.08 -12.23
CA PHE A 10 -4.67 17.25 -11.31
C PHE A 10 -5.63 16.29 -12.03
N GLY A 11 -6.22 16.73 -13.14
CA GLY A 11 -7.13 15.92 -13.96
C GLY A 11 -6.47 14.70 -14.62
N ASP A 12 -5.16 14.77 -14.84
CA ASP A 12 -4.38 13.71 -15.51
C ASP A 12 -3.75 12.72 -14.52
N ILE A 13 -3.97 12.92 -13.20
CA ILE A 13 -3.48 12.01 -12.16
C ILE A 13 -4.25 10.69 -12.25
N LYS A 14 -3.59 9.67 -12.80
CA LYS A 14 -4.11 8.29 -12.88
C LYS A 14 -3.89 7.50 -11.59
N ASP A 15 -2.79 7.76 -10.89
CA ASP A 15 -2.40 7.04 -9.67
C ASP A 15 -1.87 8.04 -8.63
N ALA A 16 -2.52 8.07 -7.46
CA ALA A 16 -2.19 9.00 -6.39
C ALA A 16 -0.82 8.68 -5.75
N GLU A 17 -0.45 7.39 -5.63
CA GLU A 17 0.85 7.00 -5.09
C GLU A 17 1.99 7.45 -6.01
N ILE A 18 1.87 7.22 -7.32
CA ILE A 18 2.89 7.61 -8.30
C ILE A 18 3.06 9.12 -8.32
N TYR A 19 1.95 9.87 -8.26
CA TYR A 19 1.99 11.32 -8.20
C TYR A 19 2.73 11.83 -6.96
N LEU A 20 2.37 11.34 -5.77
CA LEU A 20 2.98 11.79 -4.52
C LEU A 20 4.47 11.38 -4.43
N GLN A 21 4.83 10.22 -4.98
CA GLN A 21 6.23 9.82 -5.14
C GLN A 21 7.01 10.70 -6.12
N ARG A 22 6.35 11.26 -7.14
CA ARG A 22 6.97 12.22 -8.05
C ARG A 22 7.28 13.52 -7.31
N VAL A 23 6.37 14.01 -6.48
CA VAL A 23 6.61 15.20 -5.63
C VAL A 23 7.79 14.94 -4.70
N GLU A 24 7.74 13.89 -3.88
CA GLU A 24 8.86 13.51 -3.05
C GLU A 24 8.85 12.02 -2.72
N LYS A 25 9.96 11.32 -2.96
CA LYS A 25 10.05 9.87 -2.77
C LYS A 25 10.33 9.55 -1.30
N ASP A 26 9.72 8.46 -0.83
CA ASP A 26 10.00 7.87 0.48
C ASP A 26 9.90 8.86 1.65
N ILE A 27 8.95 9.80 1.57
CA ILE A 27 8.77 10.89 2.56
C ILE A 27 8.61 10.38 4.00
N HIS A 28 8.02 9.20 4.18
CA HIS A 28 7.89 8.49 5.45
C HIS A 28 9.21 8.14 6.16
N LYS A 29 10.35 8.19 5.46
CA LYS A 29 11.70 7.97 6.01
C LYS A 29 12.51 9.26 6.12
N LYS A 30 11.99 10.36 5.59
CA LYS A 30 12.69 11.64 5.56
C LYS A 30 12.49 12.41 6.87
N SER A 31 13.32 13.44 7.05
CA SER A 31 13.29 14.32 8.22
C SER A 31 11.96 15.08 8.34
N PHE A 32 11.65 15.60 9.53
CA PHE A 32 10.46 16.43 9.71
C PHE A 32 10.50 17.71 8.86
N SER A 33 11.68 18.29 8.60
CA SER A 33 11.81 19.44 7.69
C SER A 33 11.40 19.09 6.26
N ASP A 34 11.77 17.90 5.77
CA ASP A 34 11.35 17.45 4.43
C ASP A 34 9.84 17.20 4.38
N GLN A 35 9.28 16.63 5.45
CA GLN A 35 7.84 16.41 5.58
C GLN A 35 7.07 17.73 5.59
N ILE A 36 7.57 18.76 6.27
CA ILE A 36 7.00 20.11 6.26
C ILE A 36 7.06 20.70 4.86
N ALA A 37 8.21 20.64 4.19
CA ALA A 37 8.39 21.15 2.83
C ALA A 37 7.43 20.48 1.83
N PHE A 38 7.26 19.15 1.95
CA PHE A 38 6.29 18.39 1.17
C PHE A 38 4.86 18.89 1.39
N ARG A 39 4.44 19.08 2.65
CA ARG A 39 3.09 19.57 2.97
C ARG A 39 2.84 20.95 2.39
N GLU A 40 3.80 21.87 2.52
CA GLU A 40 3.71 23.21 1.95
C GLU A 40 3.64 23.19 0.43
N GLU A 41 4.40 22.31 -0.23
CA GLU A 41 4.32 22.12 -1.68
C GLU A 41 2.93 21.61 -2.12
N ILE A 42 2.37 20.63 -1.42
CA ILE A 42 1.04 20.08 -1.72
C ILE A 42 -0.04 21.14 -1.53
N LYS A 43 -0.03 21.89 -0.42
CA LYS A 43 -1.00 22.97 -0.16
C LYS A 43 -0.93 24.10 -1.19
N LYS A 44 0.27 24.42 -1.69
CA LYS A 44 0.45 25.45 -2.72
C LYS A 44 -0.16 25.03 -4.05
N ARG A 45 -0.17 23.73 -4.36
CA ARG A 45 -0.59 23.17 -5.65
C ARG A 45 -2.05 22.74 -5.69
N HIS A 46 -2.61 22.34 -4.55
CA HIS A 46 -3.93 21.72 -4.49
C HIS A 46 -4.83 22.44 -3.51
N ASP A 47 -6.08 22.62 -3.91
CA ASP A 47 -7.12 23.06 -2.99
C ASP A 47 -7.55 21.90 -2.07
N LYS A 48 -8.28 22.26 -1.02
CA LYS A 48 -8.77 21.29 -0.02
C LYS A 48 -9.51 20.11 -0.65
N LYS A 49 -10.31 20.35 -1.71
CA LYS A 49 -11.08 19.29 -2.37
C LYS A 49 -10.17 18.33 -3.13
N GLN A 50 -9.16 18.84 -3.82
CA GLN A 50 -8.16 18.01 -4.51
C GLN A 50 -7.34 17.17 -3.52
N ILE A 51 -6.90 17.75 -2.40
CA ILE A 51 -6.20 17.01 -1.34
C ILE A 51 -7.10 15.91 -0.77
N GLN A 52 -8.38 16.20 -0.54
CA GLN A 52 -9.35 15.21 -0.07
C GLN A 52 -9.55 14.07 -1.09
N MET A 53 -9.59 14.37 -2.39
CA MET A 53 -9.66 13.34 -3.43
C MET A 53 -8.40 12.48 -3.49
N LEU A 54 -7.21 13.07 -3.35
CA LEU A 54 -5.96 12.31 -3.27
C LEU A 54 -5.94 11.40 -2.05
N LEU A 55 -6.38 11.91 -0.90
CA LEU A 55 -6.49 11.15 0.33
C LEU A 55 -7.45 9.96 0.15
N GLY A 56 -8.65 10.18 -0.38
CA GLY A 56 -9.64 9.11 -0.60
C GLY A 56 -9.11 8.02 -1.52
N ARG A 57 -8.46 8.39 -2.64
CA ARG A 57 -7.82 7.41 -3.53
C ARG A 57 -6.72 6.61 -2.84
N LEU A 58 -5.95 7.24 -1.97
CA LEU A 58 -4.89 6.58 -1.21
C LEU A 58 -5.47 5.63 -0.16
N GLU A 59 -6.59 5.97 0.47
CA GLU A 59 -7.35 5.11 1.37
C GLU A 59 -7.90 3.89 0.64
N ASP A 60 -8.53 4.07 -0.52
CA ASP A 60 -8.99 2.97 -1.37
C ASP A 60 -7.84 2.01 -1.74
N MET A 61 -6.65 2.55 -2.06
CA MET A 61 -5.47 1.73 -2.34
C MET A 61 -4.98 0.95 -1.12
N ILE A 62 -5.06 1.52 0.08
CA ILE A 62 -4.69 0.84 1.34
C ILE A 62 -5.70 -0.25 1.65
N ASP A 63 -7.00 0.03 1.53
CA ASP A 63 -8.07 -0.92 1.81
C ASP A 63 -8.08 -2.08 0.82
N ASN A 64 -7.88 -1.82 -0.47
CA ASN A 64 -7.71 -2.87 -1.48
C ASN A 64 -6.51 -3.78 -1.18
N LYS A 65 -5.41 -3.23 -0.65
CA LYS A 65 -4.26 -4.04 -0.24
C LYS A 65 -4.55 -4.88 0.99
N LYS A 66 -5.30 -4.36 1.95
CA LYS A 66 -5.76 -5.12 3.11
C LYS A 66 -6.70 -6.25 2.70
N ALA A 67 -7.58 -6.02 1.71
CA ALA A 67 -8.39 -7.08 1.14
C ALA A 67 -7.53 -8.14 0.42
N LEU A 68 -6.50 -7.72 -0.32
CA LEU A 68 -5.57 -8.64 -1.00
C LEU A 68 -4.84 -9.56 -0.01
N SER A 69 -4.43 -9.06 1.17
CA SER A 69 -3.78 -9.89 2.17
C SER A 69 -4.71 -10.96 2.79
N HIS A 70 -6.02 -10.68 2.86
CA HIS A 70 -7.00 -11.70 3.20
C HIS A 70 -7.13 -12.76 2.10
N PHE A 71 -7.10 -12.36 0.83
CA PHE A 71 -7.08 -13.28 -0.31
C PHE A 71 -5.85 -14.18 -0.32
N THR A 72 -4.65 -13.64 -0.03
CA THR A 72 -3.44 -14.46 0.05
C THR A 72 -3.53 -15.47 1.19
N THR A 73 -4.06 -15.09 2.35
CA THR A 73 -4.27 -16.03 3.47
C THR A 73 -5.23 -17.15 3.09
N ALA A 74 -6.35 -16.83 2.42
CA ALA A 74 -7.30 -17.83 1.95
C ALA A 74 -6.68 -18.82 0.95
N PHE A 75 -5.85 -18.34 0.01
CA PHE A 75 -5.12 -19.18 -0.93
C PHE A 75 -4.20 -20.18 -0.21
N PHE A 76 -3.43 -19.73 0.78
CA PHE A 76 -2.55 -20.60 1.56
C PHE A 76 -3.31 -21.59 2.46
N ALA A 77 -4.49 -21.22 2.96
CA ALA A 77 -5.36 -22.15 3.68
C ALA A 77 -5.84 -23.29 2.78
N ILE A 78 -6.29 -22.97 1.55
CA ILE A 78 -6.69 -23.98 0.56
C ILE A 78 -5.50 -24.87 0.17
N LEU A 79 -4.33 -24.30 -0.09
CA LEU A 79 -3.11 -25.07 -0.36
C LEU A 79 -2.74 -25.99 0.80
N SER A 80 -2.82 -25.51 2.04
CA SER A 80 -2.54 -26.31 3.24
C SER A 80 -3.52 -27.47 3.39
N PHE A 81 -4.80 -27.24 3.08
CA PHE A 81 -5.82 -28.29 3.08
C PHE A 81 -5.52 -29.37 2.03
N ILE A 82 -5.17 -28.98 0.80
CA ILE A 82 -4.83 -29.92 -0.27
C ILE A 82 -3.57 -30.72 0.07
N LEU A 83 -2.51 -30.04 0.54
CA LEU A 83 -1.25 -30.70 0.94
C LEU A 83 -1.46 -31.63 2.14
N GLY A 84 -2.20 -31.20 3.15
CA GLY A 84 -2.54 -32.01 4.32
C GLY A 84 -3.37 -33.25 3.94
N GLY A 85 -4.36 -33.10 3.06
CA GLY A 85 -5.13 -34.22 2.51
C GLY A 85 -4.27 -35.19 1.72
N THR A 86 -3.37 -34.68 0.88
CA THR A 86 -2.46 -35.51 0.06
C THR A 86 -1.46 -36.28 0.93
N LEU A 87 -0.95 -35.68 2.01
CA LEU A 87 -0.10 -36.35 2.99
C LEU A 87 -0.85 -37.46 3.74
N ASN A 88 -2.09 -37.19 4.18
CA ASN A 88 -2.86 -38.13 4.99
C ASN A 88 -3.37 -39.35 4.19
N TYR A 89 -3.73 -39.17 2.92
CA TYR A 89 -4.29 -40.23 2.07
C TYR A 89 -3.33 -40.78 1.00
N GLY A 90 -2.35 -39.99 0.54
CA GLY A 90 -1.48 -40.33 -0.60
C GLY A 90 -0.17 -41.04 -0.24
N LEU A 91 0.32 -40.92 1.00
CA LEU A 91 1.54 -41.62 1.47
C LEU A 91 1.39 -43.15 1.53
N GLY A 92 0.16 -43.68 1.40
CA GLY A 92 -0.08 -45.13 1.30
C GLY A 92 0.11 -45.73 -0.10
N LEU A 93 0.25 -44.91 -1.16
CA LEU A 93 0.26 -45.38 -2.56
C LEU A 93 1.55 -45.03 -3.35
N ALA A 94 2.38 -44.12 -2.87
CA ALA A 94 3.60 -43.68 -3.54
C ALA A 94 4.84 -43.98 -2.69
N GLU A 95 5.98 -44.28 -3.33
CA GLU A 95 7.27 -44.38 -2.64
C GLU A 95 7.53 -43.10 -1.85
N VAL A 96 7.56 -43.24 -0.52
CA VAL A 96 7.62 -42.16 0.47
C VAL A 96 8.77 -41.16 0.17
N SER A 97 9.84 -41.62 -0.47
CA SER A 97 11.04 -40.81 -0.78
C SER A 97 10.79 -39.73 -1.85
N PHE A 98 10.13 -40.05 -2.96
CA PHE A 98 9.89 -39.07 -4.03
C PHE A 98 8.78 -38.08 -3.67
N ALA A 99 7.69 -38.57 -3.08
CA ALA A 99 6.56 -37.73 -2.67
C ALA A 99 6.97 -36.73 -1.59
N SER A 100 7.74 -37.15 -0.57
CA SER A 100 8.22 -36.26 0.49
C SER A 100 9.13 -35.15 -0.05
N THR A 101 10.04 -35.48 -0.98
CA THR A 101 10.95 -34.49 -1.60
C THR A 101 10.17 -33.40 -2.35
N ILE A 102 9.15 -33.78 -3.13
CA ILE A 102 8.30 -32.84 -3.86
C ILE A 102 7.52 -31.94 -2.89
N ILE A 103 6.95 -32.51 -1.83
CA ILE A 103 6.17 -31.75 -0.84
C ILE A 103 7.05 -30.73 -0.12
N ILE A 104 8.26 -31.12 0.28
CA ILE A 104 9.23 -30.22 0.93
C ILE A 104 9.59 -29.07 -0.02
N LEU A 105 9.84 -29.35 -1.30
CA LEU A 105 10.17 -28.33 -2.29
C LEU A 105 9.00 -27.36 -2.54
N VAL A 106 7.77 -27.86 -2.65
CA VAL A 106 6.55 -27.03 -2.77
C VAL A 106 6.34 -26.17 -1.53
N PHE A 107 6.60 -26.71 -0.34
CA PHE A 107 6.48 -25.95 0.90
C PHE A 107 7.50 -24.79 0.96
N TYR A 108 8.78 -25.06 0.70
CA TYR A 108 9.81 -24.01 0.72
C TYR A 108 9.59 -22.95 -0.36
N THR A 109 9.15 -23.34 -1.56
CA THR A 109 8.81 -22.37 -2.62
C THR A 109 7.60 -21.52 -2.24
N ALA A 110 6.56 -22.11 -1.63
CA ALA A 110 5.41 -21.36 -1.13
C ALA A 110 5.79 -20.36 -0.03
N VAL A 111 6.65 -20.77 0.92
CA VAL A 111 7.18 -19.89 1.98
C VAL A 111 8.02 -18.75 1.38
N ALA A 112 8.89 -19.05 0.42
CA ALA A 112 9.71 -18.03 -0.24
C ALA A 112 8.85 -17.00 -0.99
N ILE A 113 7.83 -17.45 -1.72
CA ILE A 113 6.86 -16.59 -2.41
C ILE A 113 6.09 -15.74 -1.41
N TRP A 114 5.59 -16.34 -0.33
CA TRP A 114 4.89 -15.60 0.74
C TRP A 114 5.77 -14.50 1.34
N PHE A 115 7.01 -14.84 1.69
CA PHE A 115 7.94 -13.89 2.29
C PHE A 115 8.24 -12.73 1.35
N ALA A 116 8.49 -12.99 0.06
CA ALA A 116 8.73 -11.97 -0.94
C ALA A 116 7.53 -11.03 -1.12
N LEU A 117 6.31 -11.59 -1.24
CA LEU A 117 5.08 -10.82 -1.36
C LEU A 117 4.80 -9.99 -0.11
N SER A 118 4.88 -10.59 1.08
CA SER A 118 4.61 -9.92 2.35
C SER A 118 5.57 -8.75 2.60
N PHE A 119 6.85 -8.93 2.28
CA PHE A 119 7.84 -7.87 2.45
C PHE A 119 7.62 -6.70 1.47
N GLY A 120 7.28 -7.01 0.20
CA GLY A 120 6.93 -6.01 -0.80
C GLY A 120 5.67 -5.21 -0.41
N GLU A 121 4.64 -5.91 0.05
CA GLU A 121 3.39 -5.30 0.51
C GLU A 121 3.61 -4.40 1.73
N SER A 122 4.35 -4.88 2.74
CA SER A 122 4.65 -4.10 3.95
C SER A 122 5.37 -2.79 3.62
N ARG A 123 6.36 -2.84 2.72
CA ARG A 123 7.09 -1.63 2.28
C ARG A 123 6.18 -0.65 1.58
N ARG A 124 5.31 -1.12 0.69
CA ARG A 124 4.38 -0.26 -0.05
C ARG A 124 3.30 0.33 0.86
N LEU A 125 2.78 -0.45 1.81
CA LEU A 125 1.84 0.03 2.83
C LEU A 125 2.46 1.13 3.69
N LYS A 126 3.70 0.96 4.16
CA LYS A 126 4.40 2.01 4.94
C LYS A 126 4.54 3.32 4.15
N LYS A 127 4.81 3.24 2.85
CA LYS A 127 4.85 4.42 1.96
C LYS A 127 3.49 5.10 1.88
N LEU A 128 2.44 4.35 1.53
CA LEU A 128 1.08 4.86 1.41
C LEU A 128 0.58 5.48 2.71
N THR A 129 0.79 4.82 3.86
CA THR A 129 0.40 5.35 5.18
C THR A 129 1.13 6.65 5.51
N GLY A 130 2.41 6.78 5.14
CA GLY A 130 3.14 8.03 5.33
C GLY A 130 2.58 9.19 4.54
N TYR A 131 2.28 8.98 3.25
CA TYR A 131 1.61 9.99 2.43
C TYR A 131 0.20 10.32 2.96
N LYS A 132 -0.56 9.30 3.37
CA LYS A 132 -1.90 9.46 3.95
C LYS A 132 -1.88 10.45 5.11
N ARG A 133 -0.96 10.22 6.06
CA ARG A 133 -0.80 11.04 7.25
C ARG A 133 -0.49 12.50 6.88
N LEU A 134 0.46 12.72 5.97
CA LEU A 134 0.82 14.09 5.57
C LEU A 134 -0.31 14.82 4.84
N LEU A 135 -1.11 14.11 4.04
CA LEU A 135 -2.29 14.69 3.39
C LEU A 135 -3.39 15.02 4.42
N GLN A 136 -3.58 14.19 5.44
CA GLN A 136 -4.51 14.47 6.55
C GLN A 136 -4.08 15.73 7.32
N GLU A 137 -2.79 15.83 7.66
CA GLU A 137 -2.23 17.03 8.31
C GLU A 137 -2.43 18.28 7.43
N CYS A 138 -2.30 18.18 6.09
CA CYS A 138 -2.61 19.29 5.19
C CYS A 138 -4.08 19.73 5.25
N LEU A 139 -5.03 18.78 5.35
CA LEU A 139 -6.46 19.09 5.44
C LEU A 139 -6.84 19.72 6.78
N GLU A 140 -6.17 19.35 7.87
CA GLU A 140 -6.35 19.94 9.20
C GLU A 140 -5.79 21.36 9.28
N GLU A 141 -4.65 21.61 8.62
CA GLU A 141 -3.99 22.91 8.61
C GLU A 141 -4.67 23.93 7.67
N ILE A 142 -5.41 23.48 6.63
CA ILE A 142 -6.22 24.37 5.80
C ILE A 142 -7.53 24.68 6.56
N PRO A 143 -7.76 25.93 6.98
CA PRO A 143 -8.96 26.27 7.72
C PRO A 143 -10.17 25.90 6.87
N ASP A 144 -11.07 25.09 7.43
CA ASP A 144 -12.42 25.05 6.89
C ASP A 144 -12.90 26.49 6.86
N LYS A 145 -13.34 26.94 5.69
CA LYS A 145 -14.28 28.06 5.63
C LYS A 145 -15.58 27.57 6.28
N ARG A 146 -15.57 27.35 7.60
CA ARG A 146 -16.80 27.28 8.39
C ARG A 146 -17.37 28.66 8.26
N HIS A 147 -18.35 28.76 7.37
CA HIS A 147 -19.27 29.86 7.34
C HIS A 147 -19.59 30.26 8.78
N PHE A 148 -19.22 31.48 9.10
CA PHE A 148 -19.79 32.26 10.19
C PHE A 148 -21.31 32.24 9.97
N ARG A 149 -22.02 31.21 10.45
CA ARG A 149 -23.47 31.29 10.63
C ARG A 149 -23.64 32.31 11.73
N ARG A 150 -24.00 33.52 11.30
CA ARG A 150 -24.41 34.66 12.13
C ARG A 150 -25.27 34.14 13.27
N ARG A 151 -24.97 34.59 14.49
CA ARG A 151 -25.97 34.66 15.56
C ARG A 151 -27.18 35.41 15.00
N VAL A 152 -28.35 34.79 15.05
CA VAL A 152 -29.64 35.44 15.26
C VAL A 152 -30.37 34.56 16.24
#